data_AF-X6LQA7-F1
#
_entry.id   AF-X6LQA7-F1
#
_cell.length_a   1.000
_cell.length_b   1.000
_cell.length_c   1.000
_cell.angle_alpha   90.00
_cell.angle_beta   90.00
_cell.angle_gamma   90.00
#
_symmetry.space_group_name_H-M   'P 1'
#
loop_
_entity.id
_entity.type
_entity.pdbx_description
1 polymer ?
#
loop_
_entity_poly.entity_id
_entity_poly.type
_entity_poly.pdbx_seq_one_letter_code
_entity_poly.pdbx_strand_id
1 'polypeptide(L)'
;MSNIEDEKTSKEREIGVSPVSLETSCFSKEWILQSNQQEQISHFICLICKQVARNPIEMDCTQHQNLNESLIIGANCLQQFLSINPNSCPVQPHNGCLYSPSKAVQLCIGDLWVTCPRQYRQDSQTTTQRQQPEEEEGDEKITCNFKGKIKELNDHLDNSCPLKLFDCWYKPFGCVHACPKQKLQQHL
;
A
#
# COMPACT_ATOMS: atom_id res chain seq x y z
N MET A 1 -0.41 49.30 29.10
CA MET A 1 -0.37 47.88 29.50
C MET A 1 -1.58 47.23 28.88
N SER A 2 -1.30 46.40 27.87
CA SER A 2 -2.27 45.71 27.02
C SER A 2 -2.72 44.42 27.69
N ASN A 3 -4.00 44.06 27.56
CA ASN A 3 -4.41 42.67 27.64
C ASN A 3 -5.42 42.40 26.53
N ILE A 4 -5.13 41.33 25.81
CA ILE A 4 -5.63 40.92 24.51
C ILE A 4 -6.81 39.97 24.70
N GLU A 5 -7.81 40.11 23.83
CA GLU A 5 -8.96 39.22 23.69
C GLU A 5 -8.51 37.86 23.13
N ASP A 6 -8.94 36.78 23.76
CA ASP A 6 -8.69 35.39 23.34
C ASP A 6 -9.55 35.04 22.11
N GLU A 7 -8.93 35.00 20.93
CA GLU A 7 -9.53 34.46 19.71
C GLU A 7 -9.30 32.95 19.64
N LYS A 8 -10.38 32.19 19.85
CA LYS A 8 -10.44 30.72 19.82
C LYS A 8 -10.24 30.21 18.39
N THR A 9 -9.01 29.85 18.02
CA THR A 9 -8.71 29.21 16.73
C THR A 9 -8.92 27.69 16.85
N SER A 10 -9.98 27.19 16.20
CA SER A 10 -10.21 25.76 15.96
C SER A 10 -9.13 25.21 15.03
N LYS A 11 -8.25 24.37 15.55
CA LYS A 11 -7.24 23.65 14.75
C LYS A 11 -7.92 22.50 14.01
N GLU A 12 -8.22 22.71 12.73
CA GLU A 12 -8.56 21.63 11.79
C GLU A 12 -7.41 20.62 11.76
N ARG A 13 -7.75 19.36 12.05
CA ARG A 13 -6.81 18.25 12.12
C ARG A 13 -6.46 17.86 10.68
N GLU A 14 -5.28 18.28 10.21
CA GLU A 14 -4.72 17.82 8.93
C GLU A 14 -4.55 16.29 8.96
N ILE A 15 -5.54 15.56 8.42
CA ILE A 15 -5.40 14.14 8.09
C ILE A 15 -4.67 14.08 6.73
N GLY A 16 -3.40 14.46 6.75
CA GLY A 16 -2.46 14.24 5.66
C GLY A 16 -2.08 12.77 5.58
N VAL A 17 -3.03 11.89 5.25
CA VAL A 17 -2.70 10.49 4.94
C VAL A 17 -2.11 10.49 3.54
N SER A 18 -0.78 10.34 3.51
CA SER A 18 0.03 10.22 2.29
C SER A 18 -0.67 9.36 1.23
N PRO A 19 -0.81 9.86 -0.02
CA PRO A 19 -1.44 9.12 -1.11
C PRO A 19 -0.72 7.79 -1.21
N VAL A 20 -1.50 6.74 -1.26
CA VAL A 20 -0.95 5.42 -1.01
C VAL A 20 0.12 5.10 -2.06
N SER A 21 1.38 4.95 -1.65
CA SER A 21 2.46 4.37 -2.47
C SER A 21 2.25 2.87 -2.76
N LEU A 22 1.00 2.47 -2.96
CA LEU A 22 0.55 1.14 -3.39
C LEU A 22 1.03 0.86 -4.81
N GLU A 23 1.27 1.90 -5.62
CA GLU A 23 1.44 1.75 -7.06
C GLU A 23 2.78 1.13 -7.46
N THR A 24 3.84 1.35 -6.68
CA THR A 24 5.22 0.99 -7.09
C THR A 24 5.89 -0.03 -6.17
N SER A 25 5.46 -0.13 -4.91
CA SER A 25 6.06 -1.02 -3.91
C SER A 25 5.47 -2.44 -3.97
N CYS A 26 6.20 -3.41 -3.40
CA CYS A 26 5.68 -4.76 -3.17
C CYS A 26 4.49 -4.72 -2.20
N PHE A 27 3.60 -5.70 -2.31
CA PHE A 27 2.41 -5.76 -1.49
C PHE A 27 2.74 -6.19 -0.06
N SER A 28 2.34 -5.39 0.92
CA SER A 28 2.51 -5.74 2.34
C SER A 28 1.85 -7.09 2.67
N LYS A 29 2.62 -7.96 3.35
CA LYS A 29 2.15 -9.30 3.73
C LYS A 29 1.04 -9.22 4.77
N GLU A 30 1.07 -8.18 5.61
CA GLU A 30 0.20 -8.02 6.77
C GLU A 30 -1.28 -7.97 6.37
N TRP A 31 -1.61 -7.24 5.31
CA TRP A 31 -3.00 -7.16 4.81
C TRP A 31 -3.34 -8.33 3.87
N ILE A 32 -2.38 -8.89 3.13
CA ILE A 32 -2.62 -10.09 2.31
C ILE A 32 -2.96 -11.29 3.20
N LEU A 33 -2.28 -11.46 4.33
CA LEU A 33 -2.50 -12.55 5.28
C LEU A 33 -3.86 -12.48 6.00
N GLN A 34 -4.61 -11.37 5.89
CA GLN A 34 -5.98 -11.30 6.40
C GLN A 34 -6.94 -12.24 5.66
N SER A 35 -6.57 -12.70 4.46
CA SER A 35 -7.42 -13.52 3.61
C SER A 35 -6.70 -14.71 2.96
N ASN A 36 -5.42 -14.90 3.24
CA ASN A 36 -4.61 -15.99 2.70
C ASN A 36 -3.74 -16.61 3.80
N GLN A 37 -3.33 -17.86 3.60
CA GLN A 37 -2.41 -18.54 4.51
C GLN A 37 -0.95 -18.18 4.21
N GLN A 38 -0.08 -18.29 5.20
CA GLN A 38 1.36 -17.99 5.06
C GLN A 38 2.03 -18.88 4.01
N GLU A 39 1.63 -20.15 3.95
CA GLU A 39 2.15 -21.15 3.01
C GLU A 39 1.76 -20.83 1.56
N GLN A 40 0.63 -20.13 1.35
CA GLN A 40 0.20 -19.73 0.01
C GLN A 40 1.05 -18.60 -0.56
N ILE A 41 1.64 -17.77 0.30
CA ILE A 41 2.41 -16.59 -0.12
C ILE A 41 3.92 -16.74 0.03
N SER A 42 4.40 -17.79 0.70
CA SER A 42 5.81 -18.03 1.03
C SER A 42 6.73 -18.00 -0.20
N HIS A 43 6.26 -18.54 -1.33
CA HIS A 43 6.98 -18.60 -2.59
C HIS A 43 6.96 -17.29 -3.38
N PHE A 44 6.21 -16.29 -2.93
CA PHE A 44 6.00 -15.01 -3.62
C PHE A 44 6.69 -13.84 -2.91
N ILE A 45 7.49 -14.12 -1.88
CA ILE A 45 8.14 -13.10 -1.07
C ILE A 45 9.33 -12.52 -1.83
N CYS A 46 9.34 -11.20 -2.00
CA CYS A 46 10.45 -10.44 -2.54
C CYS A 46 11.68 -10.58 -1.64
N LEU A 47 12.79 -11.07 -2.20
CA LEU A 47 14.06 -11.26 -1.49
C LEU A 47 14.59 -9.97 -0.83
N ILE A 48 14.31 -8.81 -1.41
CA ILE A 48 14.85 -7.51 -0.98
C ILE A 48 14.01 -6.93 0.18
N CYS A 49 12.72 -6.68 -0.05
CA CYS A 49 11.88 -5.97 0.93
C CYS A 49 11.10 -6.90 1.87
N LYS A 50 11.14 -8.23 1.63
CA LYS A 50 10.44 -9.25 2.45
C LYS A 50 8.91 -9.08 2.49
N GLN A 51 8.34 -8.52 1.42
CA GLN A 51 6.90 -8.38 1.17
C GLN A 51 6.49 -9.21 -0.05
N VAL A 52 5.19 -9.37 -0.33
CA VAL A 52 4.74 -10.13 -1.50
C VAL A 52 5.08 -9.36 -2.78
N ALA A 53 5.80 -9.98 -3.71
CA ALA A 53 6.37 -9.31 -4.86
C ALA A 53 5.30 -8.69 -5.78
N ARG A 54 5.46 -7.41 -6.12
CA ARG A 54 4.70 -6.74 -7.19
C ARG A 54 5.51 -6.80 -8.47
N ASN A 55 4.87 -7.22 -9.58
CA ASN A 55 5.53 -7.47 -10.86
C ASN A 55 6.77 -8.38 -10.67
N PRO A 56 6.54 -9.65 -10.31
CA PRO A 56 7.61 -10.55 -9.86
C PRO A 56 8.62 -10.84 -10.99
N ILE A 57 9.88 -10.79 -10.61
CA ILE A 57 11.04 -11.17 -11.41
C ILE A 57 11.64 -12.42 -10.75
N GLU A 58 11.79 -13.47 -11.53
CA GLU A 58 12.57 -14.64 -11.17
C GLU A 58 14.05 -14.37 -11.45
N MET A 59 14.88 -14.67 -10.46
CA MET A 59 16.33 -14.63 -10.58
C MET A 59 16.88 -16.04 -10.78
N ASP A 60 17.62 -16.25 -11.86
CA ASP A 60 18.47 -17.43 -12.04
C ASP A 60 19.91 -17.06 -11.70
N CYS A 61 20.46 -17.78 -10.73
CA CYS A 61 21.79 -17.54 -10.21
C CYS A 61 22.49 -18.87 -9.95
N THR A 62 23.52 -19.17 -10.74
CA THR A 62 24.30 -20.43 -10.66
C THR A 62 24.91 -20.67 -9.28
N GLN A 63 25.28 -19.61 -8.55
CA GLN A 63 25.83 -19.71 -7.18
C GLN A 63 24.77 -20.06 -6.12
N HIS A 64 23.49 -19.97 -6.47
CA HIS A 64 22.35 -20.11 -5.56
C HIS A 64 21.30 -21.11 -6.06
N GLN A 65 21.64 -21.97 -7.03
CA GLN A 65 20.73 -22.99 -7.60
C GLN A 65 20.26 -24.04 -6.58
N ASN A 66 21.04 -24.27 -5.52
CA ASN A 66 20.73 -25.26 -4.49
C ASN A 66 19.90 -24.69 -3.32
N LEU A 67 19.54 -23.41 -3.37
CA LEU A 67 18.59 -22.89 -2.40
C LEU A 67 17.22 -23.46 -2.77
N ASN A 68 16.63 -24.27 -1.88
CA ASN A 68 15.23 -24.71 -1.98
C ASN A 68 14.22 -23.55 -1.83
N GLU A 69 14.69 -22.30 -1.90
CA GLU A 69 13.91 -21.09 -1.70
C GLU A 69 13.63 -20.40 -3.04
N SER A 70 12.43 -19.84 -3.17
CA SER A 70 12.02 -19.12 -4.37
C SER A 70 12.79 -17.80 -4.49
N LEU A 71 13.55 -17.64 -5.58
CA LEU A 71 14.33 -16.42 -5.85
C LEU A 71 13.50 -15.34 -6.55
N ILE A 72 12.43 -14.90 -5.87
CA ILE A 72 11.49 -13.90 -6.40
C ILE A 72 11.85 -12.50 -5.91
N ILE A 73 11.81 -11.53 -6.82
CA ILE A 73 12.10 -10.12 -6.52
C ILE A 73 11.01 -9.25 -7.16
N GLY A 74 10.53 -8.22 -6.47
CA GLY A 74 9.65 -7.22 -7.09
C GLY A 74 10.43 -6.33 -8.06
N ALA A 75 9.87 -6.06 -9.25
CA ALA A 75 10.57 -5.31 -10.30
C ALA A 75 11.14 -3.96 -9.83
N ASN A 76 10.37 -3.18 -9.06
CA ASN A 76 10.83 -1.90 -8.55
C ASN A 76 11.96 -2.04 -7.52
N CYS A 77 11.88 -3.06 -6.65
CA CYS A 77 12.95 -3.36 -5.70
C CYS A 77 14.25 -3.75 -6.42
N LEU A 78 14.16 -4.56 -7.48
CA LEU A 78 15.32 -4.94 -8.29
C LEU A 78 15.94 -3.71 -8.96
N GLN A 79 15.11 -2.85 -9.56
CA GLN A 79 15.57 -1.63 -10.22
C GLN A 79 16.31 -0.71 -9.24
N GLN A 80 15.74 -0.47 -8.06
CA GLN A 80 16.37 0.34 -7.02
C GLN A 80 17.70 -0.29 -6.55
N PHE A 81 17.71 -1.60 -6.29
CA PHE A 81 18.90 -2.30 -5.86
C PHE A 81 20.04 -2.20 -6.88
N LEU A 82 19.77 -2.43 -8.16
CA LEU A 82 20.79 -2.38 -9.23
C LEU A 82 21.27 -0.96 -9.51
N SER A 83 20.47 0.07 -9.23
CA SER A 83 20.91 1.47 -9.36
C SER A 83 22.00 1.82 -8.34
N ILE A 84 22.00 1.17 -7.17
CA ILE A 84 22.97 1.37 -6.09
C ILE A 84 24.11 0.34 -6.20
N ASN A 85 23.80 -0.89 -6.61
CA ASN A 85 24.71 -2.03 -6.68
C ASN A 85 24.71 -2.63 -8.10
N PRO A 86 25.36 -1.97 -9.08
CA PRO A 86 25.30 -2.39 -10.47
C PRO A 86 25.84 -3.81 -10.64
N ASN A 87 25.08 -4.65 -11.36
CA ASN A 87 25.38 -6.05 -11.66
C ASN A 87 25.56 -6.99 -10.46
N SER A 88 25.30 -6.53 -9.24
CA SER A 88 25.42 -7.35 -8.04
C SER A 88 24.21 -8.26 -7.85
N CYS A 89 24.43 -9.44 -7.29
CA CYS A 89 23.37 -10.32 -6.86
C CYS A 89 22.73 -9.85 -5.53
N PRO A 90 21.39 -9.82 -5.42
CA PRO A 90 20.67 -9.46 -4.19
C PRO A 90 20.88 -10.40 -3.00
N VAL A 91 21.45 -11.59 -3.21
CA VAL A 91 21.72 -12.57 -2.14
C VAL A 91 23.12 -12.36 -1.56
N GLN A 92 24.15 -12.28 -2.41
CA GLN A 92 25.54 -12.07 -2.02
C GLN A 92 26.32 -11.33 -3.12
N PRO A 93 27.44 -10.63 -2.82
CA PRO A 93 28.19 -9.88 -3.82
C PRO A 93 28.87 -10.77 -4.87
N HIS A 94 28.21 -10.95 -6.00
CA HIS A 94 28.77 -11.53 -7.22
C HIS A 94 27.97 -11.07 -8.44
N ASN A 95 28.51 -11.29 -9.63
CA ASN A 95 27.86 -10.93 -10.89
C ASN A 95 27.27 -12.16 -11.60
N GLY A 96 26.60 -11.93 -12.73
CA GLY A 96 26.16 -13.00 -13.64
C GLY A 96 24.78 -13.58 -13.34
N CYS A 97 23.97 -12.92 -12.51
CA CYS A 97 22.57 -13.28 -12.33
C CYS A 97 21.76 -12.92 -13.57
N LEU A 98 20.83 -13.80 -13.93
CA LEU A 98 19.83 -13.55 -14.96
C LEU A 98 18.51 -13.20 -14.28
N TYR A 99 17.80 -12.24 -14.86
CA TYR A 99 16.53 -11.73 -14.33
C TYR A 99 15.48 -11.82 -15.42
N SER A 100 14.36 -12.48 -15.11
CA SER A 100 13.27 -12.64 -16.07
C SER A 100 11.92 -12.38 -15.40
N PRO A 101 11.01 -11.61 -16.03
CA PRO A 101 9.66 -11.48 -15.52
C PRO A 101 8.94 -12.84 -15.53
N SER A 102 8.33 -13.20 -14.40
CA SER A 102 7.60 -14.45 -14.28
C SER A 102 6.10 -14.24 -14.40
N LYS A 103 5.56 -14.58 -15.58
CA LYS A 103 4.11 -14.52 -15.82
C LYS A 103 3.34 -15.51 -14.93
N ALA A 104 3.91 -16.69 -14.68
CA ALA A 104 3.28 -17.71 -13.84
C ALA A 104 3.13 -17.21 -12.40
N VAL A 105 4.20 -16.71 -11.80
CA VAL A 105 4.17 -16.14 -10.44
C VAL A 105 3.25 -14.92 -10.40
N GLN A 106 3.26 -14.07 -11.43
CA GLN A 106 2.37 -12.92 -11.51
C GLN A 106 0.88 -13.32 -11.52
N LEU A 107 0.51 -14.39 -12.23
CA LEU A 107 -0.85 -14.92 -12.22
C LEU A 107 -1.24 -15.47 -10.85
N CYS A 108 -0.35 -16.25 -10.22
CA CYS A 108 -0.59 -16.79 -8.87
C CYS A 108 -0.80 -15.69 -7.84
N ILE A 109 0.05 -14.67 -7.83
CA ILE A 109 -0.10 -13.50 -6.96
C ILE A 109 -1.41 -12.76 -7.29
N GLY A 110 -1.71 -12.60 -8.58
CA GLY A 110 -2.93 -11.96 -9.05
C GLY A 110 -4.22 -12.64 -8.61
N ASP A 111 -4.18 -13.95 -8.32
CA ASP A 111 -5.33 -14.75 -7.86
C ASP A 111 -5.48 -14.81 -6.33
N LEU A 112 -4.53 -14.27 -5.56
CA LEU A 112 -4.66 -14.14 -4.10
C LEU A 112 -5.88 -13.29 -3.74
N TRP A 113 -6.64 -13.75 -2.74
CA TRP A 113 -7.84 -13.05 -2.29
C TRP A 113 -7.49 -11.97 -1.27
N VAL A 114 -8.07 -10.79 -1.38
CA VAL A 114 -7.72 -9.67 -0.51
C VAL A 114 -8.93 -8.81 -0.17
N THR A 115 -8.81 -8.08 0.94
CA THR A 115 -9.69 -6.97 1.29
C THR A 115 -9.13 -5.65 0.76
N CYS A 116 -9.95 -4.59 0.77
CA CYS A 116 -9.46 -3.26 0.39
C CYS A 116 -8.32 -2.81 1.33
N PRO A 117 -7.13 -2.47 0.81
CA PRO A 117 -6.01 -2.02 1.63
C PRO A 117 -6.29 -0.65 2.29
N ARG A 118 -7.14 0.19 1.69
CA ARG A 118 -7.61 1.44 2.32
C ARG A 118 -8.49 1.15 3.54
N GLN A 119 -9.36 0.14 3.46
CA GLN A 119 -10.19 -0.31 4.58
C GLN A 119 -9.32 -0.89 5.70
N TYR A 120 -8.39 -1.78 5.37
CA TYR A 120 -7.46 -2.37 6.34
C TYR A 120 -6.72 -1.30 7.16
N ARG A 121 -6.24 -0.23 6.50
CA ARG A 121 -5.58 0.89 7.19
C ARG A 121 -6.54 1.60 8.15
N GLN A 122 -7.74 1.93 7.68
CA GLN A 122 -8.76 2.59 8.50
C GLN A 122 -9.13 1.77 9.73
N ASP A 123 -9.23 0.44 9.59
CA ASP A 123 -9.51 -0.47 10.70
C ASP A 123 -8.36 -0.53 11.69
N SER A 124 -7.12 -0.65 11.19
CA SER A 124 -5.92 -0.68 12.03
C SER A 124 -5.73 0.60 12.88
N GLN A 125 -6.09 1.76 12.34
CA GLN A 125 -6.02 3.05 13.04
C GLN A 125 -7.11 3.17 14.12
N THR A 126 -8.32 2.67 13.87
CA THR A 126 -9.39 2.71 14.89
C THR A 126 -9.14 1.80 16.10
N THR A 127 -8.39 0.72 15.95
CA THR A 127 -7.97 -0.11 17.09
C THR A 127 -7.02 0.61 18.05
N THR A 128 -6.24 1.58 17.59
CA THR A 128 -5.31 2.36 18.42
C THR A 128 -6.01 3.49 19.18
N GLN A 129 -7.14 4.00 18.68
CA GLN A 129 -7.89 5.10 19.31
C GLN A 129 -8.96 4.67 20.34
N ARG A 130 -9.22 3.36 20.51
CA ARG A 130 -10.17 2.85 21.52
C ARG A 130 -9.82 3.14 22.99
N GLN A 131 -8.74 3.87 23.26
CA GLN A 131 -8.37 4.30 24.62
C GLN A 131 -8.89 5.70 25.00
N GLN A 132 -9.58 6.42 24.11
CA GLN A 132 -10.27 7.66 24.47
C GLN A 132 -11.73 7.63 23.98
N PRO A 133 -12.72 7.79 24.88
CA PRO A 133 -14.10 8.00 24.49
C PRO A 133 -14.23 9.47 24.08
N GLU A 134 -14.09 9.76 22.80
CA GLU A 134 -14.60 11.00 22.23
C GLU A 134 -15.86 10.66 21.45
N GLU A 135 -16.96 11.15 22.00
CA GLU A 135 -18.31 11.16 21.45
C GLU A 135 -18.31 12.02 20.17
N GLU A 136 -18.02 11.43 19.01
CA GLU A 136 -18.42 12.02 17.73
C GLU A 136 -19.72 11.34 17.28
N GLU A 137 -20.83 11.88 17.80
CA GLU A 137 -22.17 11.67 17.27
C GLU A 137 -22.23 12.16 15.81
N GLY A 138 -22.59 11.27 14.88
CA GLY A 138 -23.40 11.67 13.72
C GLY A 138 -22.77 11.65 12.34
N ASP A 139 -21.57 11.11 12.12
CA ASP A 139 -21.03 10.95 10.77
C ASP A 139 -20.83 9.46 10.45
N GLU A 140 -21.68 8.90 9.58
CA GLU A 140 -21.58 7.50 9.15
C GLU A 140 -20.17 7.26 8.58
N LYS A 141 -19.37 6.48 9.31
CA LYS A 141 -18.01 6.12 8.88
C LYS A 141 -18.10 5.44 7.53
N ILE A 142 -17.59 6.10 6.49
CA ILE A 142 -17.53 5.53 5.14
C ILE A 142 -16.69 4.24 5.24
N THR A 143 -17.23 3.13 4.74
CA THR A 143 -16.57 1.83 4.74
C THR A 143 -16.47 1.29 3.32
N CYS A 144 -15.48 0.43 3.09
CA CYS A 144 -15.32 -0.34 1.87
C CYS A 144 -15.41 -1.83 2.19
N ASN A 145 -16.35 -2.52 1.54
CA ASN A 145 -16.59 -3.94 1.70
C ASN A 145 -15.93 -4.79 0.59
N PHE A 146 -15.03 -4.22 -0.20
CA PHE A 146 -14.36 -4.94 -1.28
C PHE A 146 -13.61 -6.16 -0.74
N LYS A 147 -13.91 -7.29 -1.37
CA LYS A 147 -13.26 -8.60 -1.21
C LYS A 147 -13.16 -9.19 -2.60
N GLY A 148 -11.94 -9.42 -3.08
CA GLY A 148 -11.70 -9.84 -4.45
C GLY A 148 -10.25 -10.25 -4.67
N LYS A 149 -9.88 -10.50 -5.92
CA LYS A 149 -8.52 -10.92 -6.27
C LYS A 149 -7.58 -9.72 -6.41
N ILE A 150 -6.27 -9.89 -6.17
CA ILE A 150 -5.27 -8.82 -6.36
C ILE A 150 -5.33 -8.22 -7.77
N LYS A 151 -5.59 -9.02 -8.80
CA LYS A 151 -5.70 -8.52 -10.19
C LYS A 151 -6.87 -7.54 -10.41
N GLU A 152 -7.90 -7.59 -9.57
CA GLU A 152 -9.07 -6.70 -9.60
C GLU A 152 -8.85 -5.44 -8.74
N LEU A 153 -7.79 -5.43 -7.93
CA LEU A 153 -7.58 -4.43 -6.89
C LEU A 153 -7.33 -3.03 -7.44
N ASN A 154 -6.52 -2.88 -8.50
CA ASN A 154 -6.23 -1.56 -9.06
C ASN A 154 -7.50 -0.91 -9.61
N ASP A 155 -8.30 -1.66 -10.37
CA ASP A 155 -9.59 -1.19 -10.89
C ASP A 155 -10.50 -0.74 -9.75
N HIS A 156 -10.61 -1.54 -8.68
CA HIS A 156 -11.34 -1.14 -7.48
C HIS A 156 -10.82 0.17 -6.89
N LEU A 157 -9.51 0.28 -6.64
CA LEU A 157 -8.89 1.44 -5.99
C LEU A 157 -9.06 2.73 -6.79
N ASP A 158 -9.10 2.63 -8.11
CA ASP A 158 -9.19 3.77 -9.02
C ASP A 158 -10.62 4.17 -9.33
N ASN A 159 -11.52 3.20 -9.52
CA ASN A 159 -12.82 3.46 -10.11
C ASN A 159 -13.99 3.29 -9.14
N SER A 160 -13.87 2.42 -8.13
CA SER A 160 -15.03 1.99 -7.32
C SER A 160 -14.85 2.13 -5.82
N CYS A 161 -13.64 2.43 -5.33
CA CYS A 161 -13.36 2.46 -3.91
C CYS A 161 -14.01 3.70 -3.25
N PRO A 162 -14.95 3.53 -2.29
CA PRO A 162 -15.60 4.65 -1.61
C PRO A 162 -14.62 5.43 -0.70
N LEU A 163 -13.51 4.80 -0.31
CA LEU A 163 -12.42 5.40 0.47
C LEU A 163 -11.41 6.15 -0.41
N LYS A 164 -11.64 6.29 -1.73
CA LYS A 164 -10.82 7.13 -2.59
C LYS A 164 -11.01 8.60 -2.19
N LEU A 165 -9.91 9.25 -1.84
CA LEU A 165 -9.89 10.69 -1.60
C LEU A 165 -9.75 11.44 -2.92
N PHE A 166 -10.46 12.55 -3.02
CA PHE A 166 -10.38 13.46 -4.14
C PHE A 166 -9.84 14.80 -3.64
N ASP A 167 -8.97 15.40 -4.44
CA ASP A 167 -8.51 16.77 -4.20
C ASP A 167 -9.70 17.73 -4.19
N CYS A 168 -9.67 18.72 -3.29
CA CYS A 168 -10.61 19.83 -3.31
C CYS A 168 -10.56 20.59 -4.65
N TRP A 169 -11.71 21.07 -5.12
CA TRP A 169 -11.78 21.87 -6.36
C TRP A 169 -10.97 23.17 -6.25
N TYR A 170 -10.75 23.68 -5.04
CA TYR A 170 -9.93 24.87 -4.79
C TYR A 170 -8.44 24.56 -4.61
N LYS A 171 -7.98 23.34 -4.87
CA LYS A 171 -6.54 23.00 -4.84
C LYS A 171 -5.66 23.92 -5.69
N PRO A 172 -6.06 24.35 -6.90
CA PRO A 172 -5.30 25.35 -7.67
C PRO A 172 -5.15 26.71 -6.98
N PHE A 173 -6.01 27.01 -6.00
CA PHE A 173 -6.00 28.25 -5.22
C PHE A 173 -5.35 28.09 -3.83
N GLY A 174 -4.72 26.93 -3.56
CA GLY A 174 -3.98 26.68 -2.33
C GLY A 174 -4.70 25.83 -1.29
N CYS A 175 -5.91 25.33 -1.57
CA CYS A 175 -6.56 24.38 -0.66
C CYS A 175 -5.83 23.03 -0.67
N VAL A 176 -5.47 22.53 0.51
CA VAL A 176 -4.75 21.25 0.67
C VAL A 176 -5.66 20.08 1.07
N HIS A 177 -6.97 20.32 1.20
CA HIS A 177 -7.91 19.28 1.61
C HIS A 177 -8.10 18.23 0.52
N ALA A 178 -8.12 16.98 0.95
CA ALA A 178 -8.57 15.83 0.17
C ALA A 178 -9.61 15.06 0.97
N CYS A 179 -10.78 14.82 0.39
CA CYS A 179 -11.88 14.15 1.09
C CYS A 179 -12.57 13.11 0.20
N PRO A 180 -13.30 12.15 0.78
CA PRO A 180 -14.13 11.22 0.01
C PRO A 180 -15.15 11.99 -0.83
N LYS A 181 -15.51 11.46 -2.00
CA LYS A 181 -16.45 12.12 -2.93
C LYS A 181 -17.75 12.58 -2.26
N GLN A 182 -18.27 11.80 -1.31
CA GLN A 182 -19.50 12.10 -0.56
C GLN A 182 -19.36 13.34 0.35
N LYS A 183 -18.16 13.59 0.88
CA LYS A 183 -17.86 14.73 1.76
C LYS A 183 -17.36 15.96 0.99
N LEU A 184 -17.05 15.80 -0.30
CA LEU A 184 -16.57 16.91 -1.14
C LEU A 184 -17.61 18.02 -1.24
N GLN A 185 -18.90 17.69 -1.39
CA GLN A 185 -19.97 18.71 -1.42
C GLN A 185 -20.15 19.45 -0.09
N GLN A 186 -19.85 18.83 1.05
CA GLN A 186 -19.91 19.50 2.35
C GLN A 186 -18.71 20.43 2.58
N HIS A 187 -17.59 20.16 1.90
CA HIS A 187 -16.35 20.92 2.02
C HIS A 187 -16.28 22.13 1.08
N LEU A 188 -16.97 22.09 -0.07
CA LEU A 188 -17.03 23.16 -1.08
C LEU A 188 -17.91 24.33 -0.64
#